data_AF-A0A1H4JNG1-F1
#
_entry.id   AF-A0A1H4JNG1-F1
#
_cell.length_a   1.000
_cell.length_b   1.000
_cell.length_c   1.000
_cell.angle_alpha   90.00
_cell.angle_beta   90.00
_cell.angle_gamma   90.00
#
_symmetry.space_group_name_H-M   'P 1'
#
loop_
_entity.id
_entity.type
_entity.pdbx_description
1 polymer ?
#
loop_
_entity_poly.entity_id
_entity_poly.type
_entity_poly.pdbx_seq_one_letter_code
_entity_poly.pdbx_strand_id
1 'polypeptide(L)' 'MLDSRPTLADDARRNLSTNREYRTMSKPSKHGPNKAKSIVAQPLFRSRQERPAKGKGSYRREAFQSKSWEASYFLAA' A
#
# COMPACT_ATOMS: atom_id res chain seq x y z
N MET A 1 10.53 49.70 -4.89
CA MET A 1 9.98 48.38 -4.55
C MET A 1 10.47 48.05 -3.15
N LEU A 2 9.62 48.25 -2.13
CA LEU A 2 9.93 47.83 -0.76
C LEU A 2 9.18 46.51 -0.54
N ASP A 3 9.91 45.40 -0.54
CA ASP A 3 9.34 44.09 -0.24
C ASP A 3 8.95 44.04 1.24
N SER A 4 7.66 43.84 1.50
CA SER A 4 7.11 43.70 2.84
C SER A 4 7.68 42.44 3.51
N ARG A 5 8.62 42.64 4.44
CA ARG A 5 9.13 41.55 5.28
C ARG A 5 7.98 41.04 6.16
N PRO A 6 7.67 39.74 6.18
CA PRO A 6 6.65 39.19 7.05
C PRO A 6 7.02 39.45 8.51
N THR A 7 6.03 39.85 9.32
CA THR A 7 6.25 40.13 10.74
C THR A 7 6.25 38.82 11.54
N LEU A 8 6.88 38.81 12.72
CA LEU A 8 6.87 37.66 13.64
C LEU A 8 5.44 37.15 13.95
N ALA A 9 4.44 38.02 13.88
CA ALA A 9 3.03 37.65 14.05
C ALA A 9 2.48 36.82 12.86
N ASP A 10 2.97 37.06 11.64
CA ASP A 10 2.57 36.33 10.43
C ASP A 10 3.13 34.90 10.42
N ASP A 11 4.35 34.70 10.95
CA ASP A 11 4.95 33.37 11.15
C ASP A 11 4.19 32.54 12.22
N ALA A 12 3.72 33.19 13.30
CA ALA A 12 2.92 32.51 14.32
C ALA A 12 1.57 32.04 13.78
N ARG A 13 0.92 32.82 12.89
CA ARG A 13 -0.35 32.44 12.25
C ARG A 13 -0.21 31.28 11.26
N ARG A 14 0.92 31.17 10.54
CA ARG A 14 1.21 30.01 9.66
C ARG A 14 1.36 28.69 10.44
N ASN A 15 1.90 28.72 11.65
CA ASN A 15 2.13 27.50 12.43
C ASN A 15 0.86 26.92 13.12
N LEU A 16 -0.22 27.70 13.24
CA LEU A 16 -1.52 27.19 13.71
C LEU A 16 -2.38 26.57 12.61
N SER A 17 -2.12 26.83 11.33
CA SER A 17 -2.90 26.23 10.23
C SER A 17 -2.43 24.82 9.88
N THR A 18 -1.12 24.56 9.94
CA THR A 18 -0.51 23.25 9.59
C THR A 18 -0.91 22.13 10.55
N ASN A 19 -1.20 22.45 11.81
CA ASN A 19 -1.55 21.46 12.84
C ASN A 19 -3.05 21.12 12.89
N ARG A 20 -3.90 21.78 12.09
CA ARG A 20 -5.35 21.50 12.04
C ARG A 20 -5.74 20.51 10.96
N GLU A 21 -4.97 20.41 9.88
CA GLU A 21 -5.39 19.68 8.69
C GLU A 21 -5.19 18.15 8.81
N TYR A 22 -4.30 17.68 9.69
CA TYR A 22 -4.11 16.25 9.96
C TYR A 22 -4.91 15.70 11.16
N ARG A 23 -5.66 16.55 11.88
CA ARG A 23 -6.39 16.14 13.10
C ARG A 23 -7.86 15.78 12.85
N THR A 24 -8.13 15.16 11.70
CA THR A 24 -9.38 14.42 11.45
C THR A 24 -9.13 13.01 10.91
N MET A 25 -7.99 12.40 11.26
CA MET A 25 -7.80 10.95 11.11
C MET A 25 -8.65 10.21 12.15
N SER A 26 -9.89 9.90 11.75
CA SER A 26 -10.83 8.97 12.38
C SER A 26 -10.95 9.07 13.90
N LYS A 27 -11.99 9.74 14.40
CA LYS A 27 -12.54 9.34 15.70
C LYS A 27 -13.07 7.91 15.51
N PRO A 28 -12.52 6.87 16.18
CA PRO A 28 -13.19 5.59 16.17
C PRO A 28 -14.53 5.81 16.86
N SER A 29 -15.62 5.71 16.10
CA SER A 29 -16.95 5.60 16.63
C SER A 29 -16.94 4.59 17.79
N LYS A 30 -17.50 4.94 18.96
CA LYS A 30 -17.66 4.00 20.11
C LYS A 30 -18.36 2.71 19.70
N HIS A 31 -19.15 2.75 18.63
CA HIS A 31 -19.59 1.58 17.87
C HIS A 31 -18.79 1.54 16.57
N GLY A 32 -17.58 0.97 16.63
CA GLY A 32 -16.79 0.73 15.43
C GLY A 32 -17.64 -0.04 14.39
N PRO A 33 -17.24 -0.03 13.11
CA PRO A 33 -17.89 -0.87 12.11
C PRO A 33 -18.09 -2.27 12.71
N ASN A 34 -19.28 -2.86 12.53
CA ASN A 34 -19.69 -4.17 13.06
C ASN A 34 -18.46 -5.07 13.25
N LYS A 35 -18.30 -5.73 14.41
CA LYS A 35 -17.11 -6.56 14.72
C LYS A 35 -16.64 -7.40 13.53
N ALA A 36 -17.56 -7.97 12.73
CA ALA A 36 -17.26 -8.66 11.49
C ALA A 36 -16.53 -7.79 10.44
N LYS A 37 -17.04 -6.59 10.16
CA LYS A 37 -16.41 -5.61 9.25
C LYS A 37 -15.05 -5.14 9.77
N SER A 38 -14.89 -5.00 11.09
CA SER A 38 -13.60 -4.68 11.70
C SER A 38 -12.57 -5.81 11.51
N ILE A 39 -13.00 -7.06 11.65
CA ILE A 39 -12.16 -8.25 11.41
C ILE A 39 -11.74 -8.33 9.95
N VAL A 40 -12.68 -8.20 9.01
CA VAL A 40 -12.38 -8.27 7.56
C VAL A 40 -11.43 -7.17 7.10
N ALA A 41 -11.45 -6.00 7.75
CA ALA A 41 -10.52 -4.91 7.45
C ALA A 41 -9.09 -5.13 7.97
N GLN A 42 -8.85 -6.14 8.81
CA GLN A 42 -7.50 -6.46 9.27
C GLN A 42 -6.62 -6.94 8.09
N PRO A 43 -5.31 -6.63 8.10
CA PRO A 43 -4.38 -7.12 7.06
C PRO A 43 -4.35 -8.64 6.92
N LEU A 44 -4.74 -9.35 7.98
CA LEU A 44 -4.88 -10.81 7.99
C LEU A 44 -5.80 -11.33 6.88
N PHE A 45 -6.89 -10.61 6.60
CA PHE A 45 -7.91 -10.99 5.62
C PHE A 45 -7.79 -10.24 4.29
N ARG A 46 -6.61 -9.67 4.00
CA ARG A 46 -6.37 -9.05 2.69
C ARG A 46 -6.45 -10.09 1.56
N SER A 47 -6.84 -9.64 0.37
CA SER A 47 -6.79 -10.47 -0.83
C SER A 47 -5.37 -10.98 -1.10
N ARG A 48 -5.27 -12.25 -1.51
CA ARG A 48 -4.01 -12.91 -1.86
C ARG A 48 -4.06 -13.22 -3.34
N GLN A 49 -3.09 -12.68 -4.08
CA GLN A 49 -2.87 -13.02 -5.47
C GLN A 49 -1.79 -14.07 -5.55
N GLU A 50 -2.13 -15.25 -6.08
CA GLU A 50 -1.16 -16.31 -6.35
C GLU A 50 -0.24 -15.90 -7.52
N ARG A 51 1.00 -16.37 -7.51
CA ARG A 51 1.91 -16.12 -8.62
C ARG A 51 1.56 -17.05 -9.79
N PRO A 52 1.28 -16.52 -10.99
CA PRO A 52 0.95 -17.37 -12.13
C PRO A 52 2.17 -18.18 -12.58
N ALA A 53 1.95 -19.43 -12.96
CA ALA A 53 3.02 -20.30 -13.48
C ALA A 53 3.48 -19.90 -14.90
N LYS A 54 2.60 -19.24 -15.67
CA LYS A 54 2.87 -18.79 -17.05
C LYS A 54 2.16 -17.45 -17.30
N GLY A 55 2.75 -16.58 -18.13
CA GLY A 55 2.17 -15.30 -18.52
C GLY A 55 2.77 -14.10 -17.79
N LYS A 56 1.97 -13.06 -17.55
CA LYS A 56 2.46 -11.81 -16.93
C LYS A 56 2.87 -12.06 -15.47
N GLY A 57 4.10 -11.69 -15.12
CA GLY A 57 4.62 -11.86 -13.76
C GLY A 57 5.04 -13.30 -13.42
N SER A 58 5.06 -14.22 -14.39
CA SER A 58 5.58 -15.58 -14.19
C SER A 58 7.10 -15.70 -14.38
N TYR A 59 7.79 -14.63 -14.79
CA TYR A 59 9.24 -14.64 -14.99
C TYR A 59 9.98 -14.86 -13.67
N ARG A 60 10.86 -15.87 -13.63
CA ARG A 60 11.74 -16.17 -12.51
C ARG A 60 13.17 -15.83 -12.94
N ARG A 61 13.88 -15.08 -12.09
CA ARG A 61 15.29 -14.75 -12.33
C ARG A 61 16.21 -15.95 -12.10
N GLU A 62 15.73 -16.95 -11.38
CA GLU A 62 16.40 -18.22 -11.19
C GLU A 62 16.29 -19.04 -12.49
N ALA A 63 17.43 -19.53 -13.00
CA ALA A 63 17.42 -20.54 -14.05
C ALA A 63 16.71 -21.79 -13.51
N PHE A 64 15.98 -22.51 -14.39
CA PHE A 64 15.53 -23.85 -14.06
C PHE A 64 16.74 -24.64 -13.54
N GLN A 65 16.68 -25.07 -12.27
CA GLN A 65 17.70 -25.95 -11.73
C GLN A 65 17.70 -27.19 -12.64
N SER A 66 18.80 -27.41 -13.36
CA SER A 66 18.95 -28.41 -14.44
C SER A 66 18.80 -29.88 -14.01
N LYS A 67 18.29 -30.12 -12.79
CA LYS A 67 17.91 -31.44 -12.28
C LYS A 67 16.51 -31.89 -12.74
N SER A 68 15.72 -31.02 -13.39
CA SER A 68 14.37 -31.33 -13.89
C SER A 68 14.34 -31.75 -15.37
N TRP A 69 15.23 -32.66 -15.78
CA TRP A 69 15.28 -33.20 -17.16
C TRP A 69 13.96 -33.88 -17.59
N GLU A 70 13.17 -34.38 -16.63
CA GLU A 70 11.85 -34.99 -16.85
C GLU A 70 10.75 -34.02 -17.31
N ALA A 71 10.97 -32.70 -17.25
CA ALA A 71 9.91 -31.71 -17.55
C ALA A 71 9.78 -31.35 -19.04
N SER A 72 10.61 -31.92 -19.92
CA SER A 72 10.58 -31.64 -21.36
C SER A 72 9.88 -32.75 -22.13
N TYR A 73 8.56 -32.90 -21.98
CA TYR A 73 7.76 -33.76 -22.88
C TYR A 73 7.53 -33.03 -24.21
N PHE A 74 8.19 -33.49 -25.27
CA PHE A 74 7.81 -33.18 -26.65
C PHE A 74 6.73 -34.18 -27.09
N LEU A 75 5.50 -33.71 -27.33
CA LEU A 75 4.50 -34.48 -28.07
C LEU A 75 4.83 -34.36 -29.56
N ALA A 76 5.35 -35.42 -30.15
CA ALA A 76 5.43 -35.56 -31.60
C ALA A 76 4.02 -35.79 -32.17
N ALA A 77 3.71 -35.10 -33.27
CA ALA A 77 2.41 -35.15 -33.96
C ALA A 77 2.19 -36.46 -34.72
#